data_AF-A0A932TJB4-F1
#
_entry.id   AF-A0A932TJB4-F1
#
_cell.length_a   1.000
_cell.length_b   1.000
_cell.length_c   1.000
_cell.angle_alpha   90.00
_cell.angle_beta   90.00
_cell.angle_gamma   90.00
#
_symmetry.space_group_name_H-M   'P 1'
#
loop_
_entity.id
_entity.type
_entity.pdbx_description
1 polymer ?
#
loop_
_entity_poly.entity_id
_entity_poly.type
_entity_poly.pdbx_seq_one_letter_code
_entity_poly.pdbx_strand_id
1 'polypeptide(L)' 'MAQTSSSGSQENAWMQAPPASTGIAVGQKIPAFSLADQNGKTQDFNSIKGPNGAALYFMRSADW' A
#
# COMPACT_ATOMS: atom_id res chain seq x y z
N MET A 1 -38.08 37.33 -9.53
CA MET A 1 -37.51 36.05 -9.99
C MET A 1 -36.09 35.97 -9.45
N ALA A 2 -35.87 35.24 -8.36
CA ALA A 2 -34.55 35.10 -7.75
C ALA A 2 -33.92 33.79 -8.25
N GLN A 3 -32.81 33.89 -8.98
CA GLN A 3 -32.00 32.73 -9.33
C GLN A 3 -31.04 32.49 -8.16
N THR A 4 -31.27 31.42 -7.41
CA THR A 4 -30.38 30.93 -6.37
C THR A 4 -29.20 30.20 -7.01
N SER A 5 -28.00 30.77 -6.92
CA SER A 5 -26.74 30.13 -7.29
C SER A 5 -26.40 29.06 -6.27
N SER A 6 -26.60 27.79 -6.59
CA SER A 6 -26.06 26.67 -5.81
C SER A 6 -24.60 26.46 -6.21
N SER A 7 -23.67 27.14 -5.52
CA SER A 7 -22.24 26.83 -5.59
C SER A 7 -21.97 25.52 -4.84
N GLY A 8 -22.29 24.39 -5.47
CA GLY A 8 -21.81 23.09 -5.04
C GLY A 8 -20.32 23.04 -5.33
N SER A 9 -19.50 23.03 -4.28
CA SER A 9 -18.07 22.74 -4.35
C SER A 9 -17.88 21.37 -4.99
N GLN A 10 -17.57 21.35 -6.28
CA GLN A 10 -17.10 20.16 -6.98
C GLN A 10 -15.70 19.83 -6.46
N GLU A 11 -15.65 18.97 -5.45
CA GLU A 11 -14.39 18.35 -5.02
C GLU A 11 -13.85 17.53 -6.19
N ASN A 12 -12.72 17.94 -6.74
CA ASN A 12 -12.13 17.33 -7.93
C ASN A 12 -11.87 15.83 -7.68
N ALA A 13 -12.48 14.94 -8.47
CA ALA A 13 -12.37 13.49 -8.32
C ALA A 13 -10.91 12.96 -8.31
N TRP A 14 -9.96 13.74 -8.82
CA TRP A 14 -8.51 13.46 -8.82
C TRP A 14 -7.81 13.73 -7.47
N MET A 15 -8.51 14.34 -6.51
CA MET A 15 -8.05 14.53 -5.12
C MET A 15 -8.50 13.42 -4.17
N GLN A 16 -9.41 12.55 -4.63
CA GLN A 16 -9.86 11.43 -3.82
C GLN A 16 -8.80 10.34 -3.87
N ALA A 17 -8.06 10.15 -2.78
CA ALA A 17 -7.24 8.96 -2.62
C ALA A 17 -8.16 7.72 -2.72
N PRO A 18 -7.80 6.68 -3.49
CA PRO A 18 -8.58 5.46 -3.50
C PRO A 18 -8.70 4.92 -2.06
N PRO A 19 -9.84 4.30 -1.70
CA PRO A 19 -10.06 3.77 -0.36
C PRO A 19 -8.88 2.89 0.05
N ALA A 20 -8.18 3.31 1.10
CA ALA A 20 -7.00 2.62 1.60
C ALA A 20 -7.44 1.34 2.32
N SER A 21 -7.25 0.18 1.70
CA SER A 21 -7.32 -1.09 2.43
C SER A 21 -6.01 -1.29 3.20
N THR A 22 -6.09 -1.45 4.52
CA THR A 22 -4.93 -1.67 5.38
C THR A 22 -4.51 -3.14 5.35
N GLY A 23 -3.81 -3.54 4.30
CA GLY A 23 -3.07 -4.81 4.26
C GLY A 23 -3.89 -6.06 3.92
N ILE A 24 -3.32 -7.22 4.28
CA ILE A 24 -3.83 -8.57 3.97
C ILE A 24 -4.59 -9.11 5.20
N ALA A 25 -5.70 -9.81 5.00
CA ALA A 25 -6.46 -10.42 6.09
C ALA A 25 -5.71 -11.59 6.76
N VAL A 26 -6.00 -11.87 8.04
CA VAL A 26 -5.44 -13.03 8.75
C VAL A 26 -5.87 -14.33 8.05
N GLY A 27 -4.90 -15.21 7.79
CA GLY A 27 -5.13 -16.47 7.07
C GLY A 27 -5.17 -16.34 5.54
N GLN A 28 -5.25 -15.12 5.00
CA GLN A 28 -5.12 -14.91 3.58
C GLN A 28 -3.67 -15.14 3.13
N LYS A 29 -3.51 -15.82 1.99
CA LYS A 29 -2.18 -16.08 1.41
C LYS A 29 -1.49 -14.76 1.07
N ILE A 30 -0.21 -14.67 1.45
CA ILE A 30 0.64 -13.54 1.08
C ILE A 30 0.79 -13.45 -0.46
N PRO A 31 0.70 -12.25 -1.06
CA PRO A 31 1.08 -12.02 -2.45
C PRO A 31 2.53 -12.46 -2.71
N ALA A 32 2.77 -13.02 -3.89
CA ALA A 32 4.13 -13.33 -4.29
C ALA A 32 4.95 -12.04 -4.47
N PHE A 33 6.21 -12.07 -4.07
CA PHE A 33 7.17 -11.01 -4.33
C PHE A 33 8.53 -11.61 -4.69
N SER A 34 9.31 -10.83 -5.45
CA SER A 34 10.69 -11.10 -5.80
C SER A 34 11.41 -9.77 -5.84
N LEU A 35 12.16 -9.47 -4.78
CA LEU A 35 12.76 -8.15 -4.55
C LEU A 35 14.24 -8.30 -4.22
N ALA A 36 15.06 -7.34 -4.65
CA ALA A 36 16.46 -7.30 -4.27
C ALA A 36 16.61 -6.81 -2.81
N ASP A 37 17.48 -7.47 -2.04
CA ASP A 37 17.90 -7.00 -0.74
C ASP A 37 19.00 -5.93 -0.84
N GLN A 38 19.53 -5.49 0.31
CA GLN A 38 20.56 -4.44 0.38
C GLN A 38 21.89 -4.81 -0.30
N ASN A 39 22.12 -6.10 -0.57
CA ASN A 39 23.30 -6.61 -1.27
C ASN A 39 22.99 -6.92 -2.75
N GLY A 40 21.80 -6.56 -3.23
CA GLY A 40 21.34 -6.87 -4.58
C GLY A 40 20.90 -8.32 -4.79
N LYS A 41 20.85 -9.15 -3.74
CA LYS A 41 20.40 -10.53 -3.86
C LYS A 41 18.88 -10.58 -3.92
N THR A 42 18.34 -11.26 -4.93
CA THR A 42 16.90 -11.49 -5.04
C THR A 42 16.39 -12.39 -3.92
N GLN A 43 15.34 -11.96 -3.24
CA GLN A 43 14.66 -12.65 -2.16
C GLN A 43 13.18 -12.81 -2.48
N ASP A 44 12.60 -13.91 -1.98
CA ASP A 44 11.17 -14.17 -1.98
C ASP A 44 10.72 -14.61 -0.57
N PHE A 45 9.43 -14.90 -0.39
CA PHE A 45 8.92 -15.33 0.92
C PHE A 45 9.57 -16.62 1.43
N ASN A 46 9.88 -17.57 0.55
CA ASN A 46 10.45 -18.86 0.93
C ASN A 46 11.91 -18.73 1.35
N SER A 47 12.66 -17.83 0.75
CA SER A 47 14.07 -17.60 1.09
C SER A 47 14.25 -16.89 2.44
N ILE A 48 13.29 -16.04 2.84
CA ILE A 48 13.40 -15.25 4.08
C ILE A 48 12.67 -15.86 5.29
N LYS A 49 11.70 -16.76 5.08
CA LYS A 49 10.93 -17.33 6.18
C LYS A 49 11.78 -18.28 7.03
N GLY A 50 11.66 -18.12 8.34
CA GLY A 50 12.15 -19.09 9.32
C GLY A 50 11.09 -20.16 9.65
N PRO A 51 11.39 -21.03 10.63
CA PRO A 51 10.44 -22.05 11.12
C PRO A 51 9.13 -21.45 11.64
N ASN A 52 9.18 -20.20 12.15
CA ASN A 52 8.02 -19.48 12.68
C ASN A 52 7.43 -18.47 11.67
N GLY A 53 7.84 -18.50 10.41
CA GLY A 53 7.43 -17.54 9.39
C GLY A 53 8.36 -16.33 9.26
N ALA A 54 7.83 -15.22 8.76
CA ALA A 54 8.56 -13.98 8.53
C ALA A 54 7.71 -12.77 8.96
N ALA A 55 8.37 -11.72 9.45
CA ALA A 55 7.76 -10.41 9.66
C ALA A 55 8.15 -9.49 8.48
N LEU A 56 7.15 -8.86 7.85
CA LEU A 56 7.35 -7.90 6.76
C LEU A 56 6.98 -6.50 7.24
N TYR A 57 7.93 -5.57 7.13
CA TYR A 57 7.75 -4.18 7.52
C TYR A 57 7.86 -3.28 6.30
N PHE A 58 6.80 -2.52 6.02
CA PHE A 58 6.76 -1.56 4.92
C PHE A 58 7.08 -0.17 5.48
N MET A 59 8.22 0.38 5.09
CA MET A 59 8.55 1.78 5.35
C MET A 59 8.72 2.53 4.03
N ARG A 60 8.22 3.76 3.98
CA ARG A 60 8.66 4.74 2.99
C ARG A 60 9.74 5.57 3.66
N SER A 61 10.99 5.42 3.24
CA SER A 61 12.06 6.28 3.73
C SER A 61 11.74 7.74 3.41
N ALA A 62 11.97 8.64 4.37
CA ALA A 62 12.23 10.03 4.03
C ALA A 62 13.61 10.06 3.38
N ASP A 63 13.74 10.83 2.31
CA ASP A 63 14.94 10.93 1.49
C ASP A 63 16.21 11.03 2.36
N TRP A 64 17.15 10.09 2.17
CA TRP A 64 18.53 10.17 2.67
C TRP A 64 19.48 10.16 1.48
#